data_AF-A0A6V7IVN1-F1
#
_entry.id   AF-A0A6V7IVN1-F1
#
_cell.length_a   1.000
_cell.length_b   1.000
_cell.length_c   1.000
_cell.angle_alpha   90.00
_cell.angle_beta   90.00
_cell.angle_gamma   90.00
#
_symmetry.space_group_name_H-M   'P 1'
#
loop_
_entity.id
_entity.type
_entity.pdbx_description
1 polymer ?
#
loop_
_entity_poly.entity_id
_entity_poly.type
_entity_poly.pdbx_seq_one_letter_code
_entity_poly.pdbx_strand_id
1 'polypeptide(L)' 'NLTRGKLHVTDVSNASRTLLMNIETLKWDPHLLKFFGIPLHMLPEIRSSAEVYGNIENPSCLAGTPISG' A
#
# COMPACT_ATOMS: atom_id res chain seq x y z
N ASN A 1 -8.30 -10.05 6.22
CA ASN A 1 -7.31 -9.73 5.17
C ASN A 1 -7.80 -10.38 3.87
N LEU A 2 -8.11 -9.57 2.84
CA LEU A 2 -8.74 -10.03 1.60
C LEU A 2 -7.85 -10.95 0.77
N THR A 3 -6.53 -10.79 0.86
CA THR A 3 -5.54 -11.53 0.06
C THR A 3 -4.80 -12.57 0.91
N ARG A 4 -5.34 -12.91 2.08
CA ARG A 4 -4.70 -13.80 3.09
C ARG A 4 -3.27 -13.37 3.45
N GLY A 5 -2.97 -12.07 3.40
CA GLY A 5 -1.67 -11.52 3.74
C GLY A 5 -0.67 -11.46 2.59
N LYS A 6 -1.04 -11.88 1.36
CA LYS A 6 -0.15 -11.86 0.20
C LYS A 6 0.17 -10.46 -0.31
N LEU A 7 -0.76 -9.51 -0.14
CA LEU A 7 -0.57 -8.12 -0.55
C LEU A 7 -0.63 -7.20 0.68
N HIS A 8 0.42 -6.41 0.84
CA HIS A 8 0.48 -5.29 1.77
C HIS A 8 0.78 -4.02 0.96
N VAL A 9 -0.28 -3.34 0.55
CA VAL A 9 -0.20 -2.21 -0.40
C VAL A 9 -1.05 -1.02 0.09
N THR A 10 -0.75 0.17 -0.42
CA THR A 10 -1.54 1.40 -0.27
C THR A 10 -1.45 2.19 -1.57
N ASP A 11 -2.46 3.01 -1.89
CA ASP A 11 -2.39 3.91 -3.02
C ASP A 11 -1.67 5.23 -2.66
N VAL A 12 -1.29 5.99 -3.69
CA VAL A 12 -0.63 7.30 -3.57
C VAL A 12 -1.43 8.31 -2.74
N SER A 13 -2.77 8.31 -2.83
CA SER A 13 -3.61 9.29 -2.12
C SER A 13 -3.60 9.01 -0.62
N ASN A 14 -3.68 7.75 -0.20
CA ASN A 14 -3.56 7.38 1.21
C ASN A 14 -2.13 7.57 1.73
N ALA A 15 -1.11 7.17 0.96
CA ALA A 15 0.29 7.35 1.33
C ALA A 15 0.65 8.84 1.54
N SER A 16 0.11 9.76 0.73
CA SER A 16 0.36 11.20 0.84
C SER A 16 -0.07 11.83 2.18
N ARG A 17 -1.00 11.22 2.92
CA ARG A 17 -1.52 11.75 4.20
C ARG A 17 -0.73 11.28 5.42
N THR A 18 0.28 10.45 5.21
CA THR A 18 1.06 9.83 6.29
C THR A 18 2.17 10.73 6.83
N LEU A 19 2.52 11.82 6.12
CA LEU A 19 3.76 12.59 6.33
C LEU A 19 5.04 11.76 6.09
N LEU A 20 4.95 10.55 5.52
CA LEU A 20 6.10 9.68 5.28
C LEU A 20 6.44 9.52 3.79
N MET A 21 5.54 9.94 2.89
CA MET A 21 5.74 9.85 1.44
C MET A 21 6.26 11.18 0.89
N ASN A 22 7.26 11.12 0.02
CA ASN A 22 7.69 12.24 -0.80
C ASN A 22 6.73 12.38 -2.01
N ILE A 23 6.03 13.51 -2.11
CA ILE A 23 4.98 13.73 -3.12
C ILE A 23 5.50 13.91 -4.55
N GLU A 24 6.76 14.26 -4.73
CA GLU A 24 7.38 14.41 -6.07
C GLU A 24 7.81 13.05 -6.63
N THR A 25 8.34 12.18 -5.77
CA THR A 25 8.88 10.87 -6.17
C THR A 25 7.89 9.72 -5.98
N LEU A 26 6.81 9.94 -5.22
CA LEU A 26 5.79 8.94 -4.86
C LEU A 26 6.35 7.73 -4.10
N LYS A 27 7.42 7.94 -3.34
CA LYS A 27 8.10 6.92 -2.54
C LYS A 27 8.12 7.30 -1.07
N TRP A 28 8.28 6.31 -0.20
CA TRP A 28 8.58 6.56 1.21
C TRP A 28 9.89 7.34 1.34
N ASP A 29 9.87 8.42 2.12
CA ASP A 29 10.99 9.34 2.28
C ASP A 29 11.96 8.82 3.36
N PRO A 30 13.20 8.44 3.01
CA PRO A 30 14.14 7.84 3.96
C PRO A 30 14.55 8.79 5.10
N HIS A 31 14.50 10.11 4.89
CA HIS A 31 14.82 11.07 5.94
C HIS A 31 13.70 11.13 6.98
N LEU A 32 12.44 11.16 6.54
CA LEU A 32 11.28 11.14 7.43
C LEU A 32 11.18 9.80 8.18
N LEU A 33 11.42 8.68 7.49
CA LEU A 33 11.46 7.36 8.14
C LEU A 33 12.53 7.29 9.23
N LYS A 34 13.74 7.80 8.95
CA LYS A 34 14.82 7.87 9.94
C LYS A 34 14.45 8.78 11.12
N PHE A 35 13.84 9.94 10.84
CA PHE A 35 13.43 10.89 11.88
C PHE A 35 12.44 10.30 12.87
N PHE A 36 11.44 9.56 12.37
CA PHE A 36 10.44 8.89 13.22
C PHE A 36 10.88 7.50 13.73
N GLY A 37 12.05 7.00 13.31
CA GLY A 37 12.53 5.67 13.69
C GLY A 37 11.72 4.51 13.11
N ILE A 38 11.13 4.70 11.92
CA ILE A 38 10.26 3.72 11.25
C ILE A 38 11.08 2.88 10.26
N PRO A 39 11.14 1.54 10.41
CA PRO A 39 11.76 0.67 9.42
C PRO A 39 10.96 0.61 8.11
N LEU A 40 11.63 0.76 6.97
CA LEU A 40 10.99 0.75 5.64
C LEU A 40 10.17 -0.53 5.37
N HIS A 41 10.66 -1.70 5.81
CA HIS A 41 10.01 -2.99 5.55
C HIS A 41 8.67 -3.18 6.29
N MET A 42 8.34 -2.29 7.23
CA MET A 42 7.03 -2.28 7.88
C MET A 42 5.95 -1.56 7.08
N LEU A 43 6.33 -0.81 6.03
CA LEU A 43 5.40 0.00 5.27
C LEU A 43 4.83 -0.77 4.07
N PRO A 44 3.57 -0.52 3.69
CA PRO A 44 3.01 -1.06 2.46
C PRO A 44 3.77 -0.58 1.22
N GLU A 45 3.74 -1.37 0.15
CA GLU A 45 4.14 -0.88 -1.17
C GLU A 45 3.13 0.18 -1.66
N ILE A 46 3.65 1.29 -2.20
CA ILE A 46 2.83 2.35 -2.79
C ILE A 46 2.50 1.97 -4.24
N ARG A 47 1.20 2.00 -4.56
CA ARG A 47 0.61 1.60 -5.85
C ARG A 47 -0.23 2.73 -6.43
N SER A 48 -0.61 2.62 -7.70
CA SER A 48 -1.50 3.60 -8.36
C SER A 48 -2.87 3.64 -7.68
N SER A 49 -3.59 4.74 -7.85
CA SER A 49 -5.02 4.86 -7.48
C SER A 49 -5.95 4.55 -8.66
N ALA A 50 -5.43 3.87 -9.68
CA ALA A 50 -6.22 3.34 -10.78
C ALA A 50 -5.54 2.09 -11.38
N GLU A 51 -5.40 1.03 -10.60
CA GLU A 51 -4.92 -0.27 -11.11
C GLU A 51 -5.58 -1.47 -10.43
N VAL A 52 -5.39 -2.67 -10.98
CA VAL A 52 -5.79 -3.92 -10.33
C VAL A 52 -4.63 -4.40 -9.46
N TYR A 53 -4.79 -4.35 -8.15
CA TYR A 53 -3.76 -4.74 -7.19
C TYR A 53 -3.62 -6.26 -7.08
N GLY A 54 -4.73 -6.98 -7.24
CA GLY A 54 -4.81 -8.44 -7.13
C GLY A 54 -6.25 -8.90 -7.01
N ASN A 55 -6.46 -10.14 -6.56
CA ASN A 55 -7.80 -10.72 -6.41
C ASN A 55 -8.07 -11.08 -4.95
N ILE A 56 -9.33 -11.05 -4.57
CA ILE A 56 -9.77 -11.51 -3.24
C ILE A 56 -9.59 -13.04 -3.15
N GLU A 57 -9.05 -13.51 -2.03
CA GLU A 57 -8.89 -14.92 -1.66
C GLU A 57 -9.70 -15.32 -0.41
N ASN A 58 -10.26 -14.34 0.30
CA ASN A 58 -11.06 -14.53 1.51
C ASN A 58 -11.97 -13.30 1.74
N PRO A 59 -13.30 -13.46 1.95
CA PRO A 59 -14.08 -14.70 2.02
C PRO A 59 -14.24 -15.43 0.69
N SER A 60 -14.54 -16.73 0.75
CA SER A 60 -14.70 -17.59 -0.42
C SER A 60 -15.82 -17.13 -1.36
N CYS A 61 -16.87 -16.50 -0.83
CA CYS A 61 -17.96 -15.95 -1.63
C CYS A 61 -17.55 -14.79 -2.56
N LEU A 62 -16.39 -14.16 -2.30
CA LEU A 62 -15.82 -13.09 -3.11
C LEU A 62 -14.52 -13.53 -3.80
N ALA A 63 -14.16 -14.81 -3.71
CA ALA A 63 -12.90 -15.29 -4.26
C ALA A 63 -12.83 -15.06 -5.78
N GLY A 64 -11.72 -14.49 -6.23
CA GLY A 64 -11.49 -14.15 -7.64
C GLY A 64 -11.97 -12.75 -8.04
N THR A 65 -12.79 -12.06 -7.24
CA THR A 65 -13.15 -10.66 -7.52
C THR A 65 -11.89 -9.78 -7.48
N PRO A 66 -11.66 -8.91 -8.49
CA PRO A 66 -10.51 -8.02 -8.50
C PRO A 66 -10.61 -6.96 -7.41
N ILE A 67 -9.48 -6.69 -6.75
CA ILE A 67 -9.28 -5.52 -5.90
C ILE A 67 -8.61 -4.47 -6.79
N SER A 68 -9.32 -3.38 -7.03
CA SER A 68 -8.85 -2.31 -7.89
C SER A 68 -9.24 -0.95 -7.33
N GLY A 69 -8.48 0.05 -7.73
CA GLY A 69 -8.72 1.45 -7.41
C GLY A 69 -7.42 2.19 -7.37
#